data_AF-B0NDD0-F1
#
_entry.id   AF-B0NDD0-F1
#
_cell.length_a   1.000
_cell.length_b   1.000
_cell.length_c   1.000
_cell.angle_alpha   90.00
_cell.angle_beta   90.00
_cell.angle_gamma   90.00
#
_symmetry.space_group_name_H-M   'P 1'
#
loop_
_entity.id
_entity.type
_entity.pdbx_description
1 polymer ?
#
loop_
_entity_poly.entity_id
_entity_poly.type
_entity_poly.pdbx_seq_one_letter_code
_entity_poly.pdbx_strand_id
1 'polypeptide(L)' 'MPKHQISNVRTRGTGAIEKIIFYKTEVSEHQEIRVRAEFEGDPEPEQIKQISEVVEKAAKEIGKIVEEW' A
#
# COMPACT_ATOMS: atom_id res chain seq x y z
N MET A 1 8.98 3.59 -14.21
CA MET A 1 7.65 2.96 -14.09
C MET A 1 7.52 2.34 -12.71
N PRO A 2 6.67 2.92 -11.84
CA PRO A 2 6.42 2.38 -10.52
C PRO A 2 5.73 1.01 -10.63
N LYS A 3 6.23 0.02 -9.89
CA LYS A 3 5.59 -1.30 -9.77
C LYS A 3 4.75 -1.29 -8.50
N HIS A 4 3.48 -1.66 -8.62
CA HIS A 4 2.51 -1.65 -7.52
C HIS A 4 2.22 -3.10 -7.13
N GLN A 5 2.46 -3.49 -5.87
CA GLN A 5 2.15 -4.81 -5.35
C GLN A 5 1.25 -4.68 -4.11
N ILE A 6 0.14 -5.43 -4.07
CA ILE A 6 -0.77 -5.49 -2.92
C ILE A 6 -0.51 -6.80 -2.19
N SER A 7 -0.27 -6.74 -0.88
CA SER A 7 -0.10 -7.90 -0.01
C SER A 7 -1.14 -7.85 1.10
N ASN A 8 -1.79 -9.00 1.36
CA ASN A 8 -2.69 -9.17 2.50
C ASN A 8 -2.01 -10.11 3.50
N VAL A 9 -1.63 -9.59 4.67
CA VAL A 9 -0.90 -10.34 5.70
C VAL A 9 -1.79 -10.43 6.95
N ARG A 10 -2.04 -11.65 7.42
CA ARG A 10 -2.86 -11.93 8.60
C ARG A 10 -1.97 -12.48 9.72
N THR A 11 -1.96 -11.85 10.89
CA THR A 11 -1.20 -12.35 12.06
C THR A 11 -1.94 -12.02 13.36
N ARG A 12 -2.31 -13.05 14.14
CA ARG A 12 -2.83 -12.94 15.53
C ARG A 12 -4.00 -11.97 15.74
N GLY A 13 -5.12 -12.15 15.04
CA GLY A 13 -6.31 -11.30 15.22
C GLY A 13 -6.15 -9.87 14.68
N THR A 14 -5.01 -9.58 14.06
CA THR A 14 -4.73 -8.34 13.34
C THR A 14 -4.46 -8.70 11.87
N GLY A 15 -5.02 -7.94 10.95
CA GLY A 15 -4.72 -8.04 9.54
C GLY A 15 -4.19 -6.71 9.00
N ALA A 16 -3.42 -6.80 7.93
CA ALA A 16 -2.92 -5.63 7.23
C ALA A 16 -3.11 -5.78 5.73
N ILE A 17 -3.56 -4.70 5.11
CA ILE A 17 -3.54 -4.52 3.65
C ILE A 17 -2.47 -3.47 3.37
N GLU A 18 -1.46 -3.86 2.60
CA GLU A 18 -0.37 -2.96 2.22
C GLU A 18 -0.20 -2.87 0.70
N LYS A 19 0.23 -1.70 0.24
CA LYS A 19 0.66 -1.44 -1.13
C LYS A 19 2.01 -0.75 -1.12
N ILE A 20 2.96 -1.34 -1.84
CA ILE A 20 4.32 -0.82 -1.94
C ILE A 20 4.46 -0.07 -3.27
N ILE A 21 5.07 1.11 -3.20
CA ILE A 21 5.40 1.98 -4.33
C ILE A 21 6.92 2.03 -4.42
N PHE A 22 7.45 1.45 -5.50
CA PHE A 22 8.88 1.53 -5.82
C PHE A 22 9.13 2.69 -6.78
N TYR A 23 10.09 3.55 -6.47
CA TYR A 23 10.54 4.59 -7.39
C TYR A 23 12.06 4.57 -7.53
N LYS A 24 12.51 4.84 -8.76
CA LYS A 24 13.93 4.93 -9.08
C LYS A 24 14.38 6.36 -8.82
N THR A 25 15.36 6.54 -7.96
CA THR A 25 16.15 7.78 -7.95
C THR A 25 17.35 7.60 -8.91
N GLU A 26 17.91 8.71 -9.40
CA GLU A 26 19.08 8.67 -10.31
C GLU A 26 20.34 8.11 -9.63
N VAL A 27 20.34 8.10 -8.31
CA VAL A 27 21.35 7.46 -7.45
C VAL A 27 20.93 6.01 -7.21
N SER A 28 21.88 5.08 -7.10
CA SER A 28 21.62 3.63 -6.90
C SER A 28 21.03 3.28 -5.52
N GLU A 29 20.14 4.10 -4.99
CA GLU A 29 19.46 3.92 -3.72
C GLU A 29 18.06 3.37 -3.95
N HIS A 30 17.80 2.21 -3.38
CA HIS A 30 16.47 1.60 -3.37
C HIS A 30 15.57 2.38 -2.41
N GLN A 31 14.65 3.18 -2.95
CA GLN A 31 13.65 3.88 -2.16
C GLN A 31 12.26 3.26 -2.40
N GLU A 32 11.56 2.97 -1.31
CA GLU A 32 10.18 2.47 -1.33
C GLU A 32 9.29 3.31 -0.41
N ILE A 33 8.05 3.55 -0.84
CA ILE A 33 6.99 4.05 0.04
C ILE A 33 5.97 2.93 0.24
N ARG A 34 5.63 2.68 1.51
CA ARG A 34 4.67 1.66 1.91
C ARG A 34 3.41 2.32 2.45
N VAL A 35 2.28 2.04 1.81
CA VAL A 35 0.96 2.44 2.29
C VAL A 35 0.33 1.22 2.95
N ARG A 36 0.13 1.26 4.26
CA ARG A 36 -0.39 0.13 5.05
C ARG A 36 -1.61 0.57 5.85
N ALA A 37 -2.68 -0.21 5.76
CA ALA A 37 -3.82 -0.14 6.66
C ALA A 37 -3.82 -1.38 7.56
N GLU A 38 -4.01 -1.17 8.85
CA GLU A 38 -4.09 -2.22 9.86
C GLU A 38 -5.51 -2.29 10.41
N PHE A 39 -5.98 -3.48 10.71
CA PHE A 39 -7.30 -3.72 11.26
C PHE A 39 -7.26 -4.88 12.25
N GLU A 40 -8.14 -4.80 13.24
CA GLU A 40 -8.30 -5.82 14.28
C GLU A 40 -9.59 -6.63 14.03
N GLY A 41 -9.57 -7.90 14.41
CA GLY A 41 -10.69 -8.82 14.27
C GLY A 41 -10.80 -9.47 12.87
N ASP A 42 -12.00 -9.98 12.59
CA ASP A 42 -12.37 -10.61 11.33
C ASP A 42 -13.29 -9.67 10.54
N PRO A 43 -12.74 -8.69 9.78
CA PRO A 43 -13.57 -7.79 8.99
C PRO A 43 -14.33 -8.58 7.92
N GLU A 44 -15.56 -8.14 7.66
CA GLU A 44 -16.37 -8.70 6.60
C GLU A 44 -15.73 -8.44 5.22
N PRO A 45 -16.00 -9.28 4.20
CA PRO A 45 -15.43 -9.10 2.86
C PRO A 45 -15.66 -7.69 2.27
N GLU A 46 -16.78 -7.05 2.58
CA GLU A 46 -17.07 -5.69 2.14
C GLU A 46 -16.17 -4.65 2.82
N GLN A 47 -15.87 -4.82 4.11
CA GLN A 47 -14.92 -3.96 4.83
C GLN A 47 -13.50 -4.11 4.28
N ILE A 48 -13.07 -5.34 3.99
CA ILE A 48 -11.78 -5.62 3.33
C ILE A 48 -11.69 -4.89 1.99
N LYS A 49 -12.77 -4.92 1.20
CA LYS A 49 -12.84 -4.22 -0.09
C LYS A 49 -12.70 -2.71 0.07
N GLN A 50 -13.43 -2.10 1.01
CA GLN A 50 -13.34 -0.67 1.29
C GLN A 50 -11.92 -0.25 1.73
N ILE A 51 -11.31 -1.02 2.64
CA ILE A 51 -9.94 -0.76 3.11
C ILE A 51 -8.95 -0.87 1.93
N SER A 52 -9.12 -1.87 1.06
CA SER A 52 -8.29 -2.03 -0.13
C SER A 52 -8.45 -0.86 -1.11
N GLU A 53 -9.65 -0.33 -1.30
CA GLU A 53 -9.90 0.83 -2.17
C GLU A 53 -9.24 2.10 -1.60
N VAL A 54 -9.27 2.29 -0.28
CA VAL A 54 -8.60 3.43 0.38
C VAL A 54 -7.09 3.32 0.23
N VAL A 55 -6.49 2.15 0.52
CA VAL A 55 -5.05 1.90 0.36
C VAL A 55 -4.62 2.11 -1.09
N GLU A 56 -5.44 1.67 -2.06
CA GLU A 56 -5.15 1.89 -3.47
C GLU A 56 -5.20 3.37 -3.86
N LYS A 57 -6.23 4.12 -3.44
CA LYS A 57 -6.34 5.55 -3.74
C LYS A 57 -5.17 6.32 -3.15
N ALA A 58 -4.85 6.08 -1.88
CA ALA A 58 -3.71 6.69 -1.21
C ALA A 58 -2.39 6.40 -1.96
N ALA A 59 -2.17 5.14 -2.35
CA ALA A 59 -0.96 4.78 -3.09
C ALA A 59 -0.88 5.43 -4.48
N LYS A 60 -2.02 5.62 -5.18
CA LYS A 60 -2.06 6.33 -6.46
C LYS A 60 -1.72 7.81 -6.30
N GLU A 61 -2.27 8.48 -5.29
CA GLU A 61 -1.99 9.90 -5.03
C GLU A 61 -0.53 10.11 -4.62
N ILE A 62 0.01 9.26 -3.74
CA ILE A 62 1.43 9.28 -3.37
C ILE A 62 2.33 9.02 -4.59
N GLY A 63 1.95 8.07 -5.45
CA GLY A 63 2.68 7.78 -6.68
C GLY A 63 2.82 9.01 -7.59
N LYS A 64 1.77 9.83 -7.73
CA LYS A 64 1.84 11.09 -8.50
C LYS A 64 2.82 12.09 -7.89
N ILE A 65 2.77 12.28 -6.57
CA ILE A 65 3.69 13.20 -5.87
C ILE A 65 5.14 12.80 -6.12
N VAL A 66 5.42 11.49 -6.09
CA VAL A 66 6.78 10.95 -6.31
C VAL A 66 7.22 11.06 -7.77
N GLU A 67 6.31 10.97 -8.74
CA GLU A 67 6.65 11.22 -10.15
C GLU A 67 6.92 12.70 -10.46
N GLU A 68 6.46 13.63 -9.62
CA GLU A 68 6.72 15.07 -9.69
C GLU A 68 7.98 15.52 -8.92
N TRP A 69 8.61 14.63 -8.14
CA TRP A 69 9.86 14.86 -7.40
C TRP A 69 11.10 14.55 -8.24
#